data_AF-A0A7C7JZ56-F1
#
_entry.id   AF-A0A7C7JZ56-F1
#
_cell.length_a   1.000
_cell.length_b   1.000
_cell.length_c   1.000
_cell.angle_alpha   90.00
_cell.angle_beta   90.00
_cell.angle_gamma   90.00
#
_symmetry.space_group_name_H-M   'P 1'
#
loop_
_entity.id
_entity.type
_entity.pdbx_description
1 polymer ?
#
loop_
_entity_poly.entity_id
_entity_poly.type
_entity_poly.pdbx_seq_one_letter_code
_entity_poly.pdbx_strand_id
1 'polypeptide(L)'
;ANNLMLNEVAHQKVVLKHQKIKPQEHSNESPEFLMEENQYRKKLEKAIANLTEAERVAFLMNRTEGKRFKEIAQILDISTKAVEKRIYGALKKLRKEIEEI
;
A
#
# COMPACT_ATOMS: atom_id res chain seq x y z
N ALA A 1 -0.09 -27.53 -53.99
CA ALA A 1 -0.77 -26.57 -53.10
C ALA A 1 -0.26 -26.70 -51.66
N ASN A 2 1.02 -26.37 -51.39
CA ASN A 2 1.67 -26.65 -50.10
C ASN A 2 2.28 -25.41 -49.42
N ASN A 3 2.44 -24.30 -50.16
CA ASN A 3 3.16 -23.11 -49.66
C ASN A 3 2.27 -22.16 -48.84
N LEU A 4 0.95 -22.18 -49.05
CA LEU A 4 0.00 -21.36 -48.29
C LEU A 4 -0.09 -21.82 -46.83
N MET A 5 -0.23 -23.12 -46.61
CA MET A 5 -0.30 -23.71 -45.27
C MET A 5 1.01 -23.49 -44.49
N LEU A 6 2.16 -23.62 -45.15
CA LEU A 6 3.47 -23.36 -44.52
C LEU A 6 3.64 -21.90 -44.10
N ASN A 7 3.17 -20.95 -44.91
CA ASN A 7 3.22 -19.52 -44.58
C ASN A 7 2.28 -19.17 -43.43
N GLU A 8 1.10 -19.77 -43.38
CA GLU A 8 0.14 -19.53 -42.31
C GLU A 8 0.65 -20.08 -40.96
N VAL A 9 1.26 -21.27 -40.96
CA VAL A 9 1.90 -21.84 -39.77
C VAL A 9 3.12 -21.02 -39.33
N ALA A 10 3.92 -20.52 -40.27
CA ALA A 10 5.05 -19.64 -39.96
C ALA A 10 4.56 -18.33 -39.33
N HIS A 11 3.52 -17.71 -39.90
CA HIS A 11 2.90 -16.50 -39.35
C HIS A 11 2.33 -16.74 -37.95
N GLN A 12 1.58 -17.84 -37.75
CA GLN A 12 1.07 -18.24 -36.43
C GLN A 12 2.21 -18.44 -35.42
N LYS A 13 3.33 -19.05 -35.83
CA LYS A 13 4.50 -19.23 -34.97
C LYS A 13 5.14 -17.91 -34.57
N VAL A 14 5.21 -16.93 -35.47
CA VAL A 14 5.70 -15.58 -35.15
C VAL A 14 4.73 -14.89 -34.18
N VAL A 15 3.42 -14.89 -34.47
CA VAL A 15 2.40 -14.29 -33.59
C VAL A 15 2.43 -14.91 -32.19
N LEU A 16 2.51 -16.24 -32.08
CA LEU A 16 2.63 -16.96 -30.80
C LEU A 16 3.93 -16.64 -30.07
N LYS A 17 5.05 -16.45 -30.79
CA LYS A 17 6.33 -16.04 -30.19
C LYS A 17 6.26 -14.63 -29.63
N HIS A 18 5.57 -13.72 -30.33
CA HIS A 18 5.33 -12.36 -29.85
C HIS A 18 4.35 -12.33 -28.65
N GLN A 19 3.32 -13.17 -28.61
CA GLN A 19 2.38 -13.27 -27.47
C GLN A 19 3.00 -13.90 -26.20
N LYS A 20 3.97 -14.81 -26.35
CA LYS A 20 4.70 -15.41 -25.21
C LYS A 20 5.69 -14.44 -24.55
N ILE A 21 6.04 -13.35 -25.22
CA ILE A 21 6.73 -12.23 -24.60
C ILE A 21 5.66 -11.49 -23.80
N LYS A 22 5.40 -11.95 -22.57
CA LYS A 22 4.72 -11.12 -21.58
C LYS A 22 5.48 -9.78 -21.59
N PRO A 23 4.80 -8.62 -21.64
CA PRO A 23 5.44 -7.38 -21.25
C PRO A 23 6.07 -7.69 -19.90
N GLN A 24 7.40 -7.64 -19.84
CA GLN A 24 8.05 -7.68 -18.55
C GLN A 24 7.49 -6.45 -17.83
N GLU A 25 6.69 -6.68 -16.80
CA GLU A 25 6.36 -5.63 -15.85
C GLU A 25 7.63 -5.38 -15.05
N HIS A 26 8.61 -4.77 -15.73
CA HIS A 26 9.77 -4.20 -15.09
C HIS A 26 9.22 -2.99 -14.34
N SER A 27 8.78 -3.20 -13.10
CA SER A 27 8.90 -2.12 -12.15
C SER A 27 10.39 -1.76 -12.11
N ASN A 28 10.74 -0.51 -12.35
CA ASN A 28 12.13 0.00 -12.25
C ASN A 28 12.64 0.01 -10.78
N GLU A 29 12.01 -0.76 -9.91
CA GLU A 29 12.32 -0.89 -8.49
C GLU A 29 13.38 -1.97 -8.33
N SER A 30 14.51 -1.60 -7.70
CA SER A 30 15.57 -2.58 -7.43
C SER A 30 15.07 -3.63 -6.42
N PRO A 31 15.62 -4.86 -6.45
CA PRO A 31 15.35 -5.85 -5.41
C PRO A 31 15.58 -5.31 -3.99
N GLU A 32 16.55 -4.42 -3.81
CA GLU A 32 16.81 -3.71 -2.56
C GLU A 32 15.64 -2.81 -2.16
N PHE A 33 15.06 -2.05 -3.09
CA PHE A 33 13.90 -1.19 -2.84
C PHE A 33 12.67 -1.99 -2.40
N LEU A 34 12.38 -3.10 -3.09
CA LEU A 34 11.27 -4.00 -2.72
C LEU A 34 11.47 -4.62 -1.33
N MET A 35 12.72 -4.92 -0.97
CA MET A 35 13.05 -5.42 0.36
C MET A 35 12.88 -4.34 1.43
N GLU A 36 13.34 -3.12 1.17
CA GLU A 36 13.18 -1.96 2.05
C GLU A 36 11.71 -1.61 2.26
N GLU A 37 10.91 -1.60 1.20
CA GLU A 37 9.46 -1.36 1.26
C GLU A 37 8.78 -2.41 2.16
N ASN A 38 9.10 -3.69 1.98
CA ASN A 38 8.55 -4.74 2.83
C ASN A 38 8.96 -4.60 4.30
N GLN A 39 10.20 -4.18 4.57
CA GLN A 39 10.65 -3.91 5.94
C GLN A 39 9.91 -2.71 6.53
N TYR A 40 9.78 -1.63 5.77
CA TYR A 40 9.06 -0.43 6.17
C TYR A 40 7.59 -0.74 6.47
N ARG A 41 6.92 -1.49 5.59
CA ARG A 41 5.54 -1.94 5.77
C ARG A 41 5.37 -2.73 7.06
N LYS A 42 6.24 -3.71 7.33
CA LYS A 42 6.20 -4.49 8.58
C LYS A 42 6.37 -3.63 9.82
N LYS A 43 7.27 -2.65 9.78
CA LYS A 43 7.46 -1.69 10.89
C LYS A 43 6.22 -0.84 11.11
N LEU A 44 5.61 -0.33 10.04
CA LEU A 44 4.39 0.46 10.12
C LEU A 44 3.22 -0.37 10.68
N GLU A 45 3.03 -1.60 10.22
CA GLU A 45 2.02 -2.53 10.74
C GLU A 45 2.21 -2.78 12.25
N LYS A 46 3.45 -3.03 12.68
CA LYS A 46 3.79 -3.20 14.10
C LYS A 46 3.52 -1.92 14.91
N ALA A 47 3.91 -0.76 14.37
CA ALA A 47 3.70 0.53 15.04
C ALA A 47 2.20 0.82 15.24
N ILE A 48 1.37 0.52 14.24
CA ILE A 48 -0.09 0.65 14.31
C ILE A 48 -0.68 -0.35 15.32
N ALA A 49 -0.15 -1.58 15.36
CA ALA A 49 -0.58 -2.60 16.32
C ALA A 49 -0.28 -2.21 17.78
N ASN A 50 0.82 -1.46 18.02
CA ASN A 50 1.21 -0.95 19.33
C ASN A 50 0.37 0.26 19.82
N LEU A 51 -0.48 0.83 18.96
CA LEU A 51 -1.40 1.89 19.36
C LEU A 51 -2.53 1.33 20.23
N THR A 52 -3.03 2.14 21.16
CA THR A 52 -4.29 1.79 21.82
C THR A 52 -5.42 1.78 20.80
N GLU A 53 -6.45 0.97 21.02
CA GLU A 53 -7.58 0.88 20.09
C GLU A 53 -8.22 2.24 19.81
N ALA A 54 -8.37 3.07 20.84
CA ALA A 54 -8.91 4.43 20.70
C ALA A 54 -8.04 5.36 19.83
N GLU A 55 -6.71 5.26 19.95
CA GLU A 55 -5.76 6.01 19.11
C GLU A 55 -5.77 5.49 17.67
N ARG A 56 -5.76 4.16 17.51
CA ARG A 56 -5.77 3.48 16.21
C ARG A 56 -7.01 3.83 15.40
N VAL A 57 -8.19 3.73 16.02
CA VAL A 57 -9.47 4.06 15.35
C VAL A 57 -9.49 5.52 14.92
N ALA A 58 -9.17 6.46 15.82
CA ALA A 58 -9.16 7.88 15.49
C ALA A 58 -8.14 8.22 14.39
N PHE A 59 -6.96 7.61 14.44
CA PHE A 59 -5.91 7.80 13.44
C PHE A 59 -6.30 7.25 12.06
N LEU A 60 -6.85 6.03 11.99
CA LEU A 60 -7.30 5.43 10.74
C LEU A 60 -8.44 6.24 10.11
N MET A 61 -9.47 6.60 10.88
CA MET A 61 -10.56 7.44 10.37
C MET A 61 -10.06 8.76 9.78
N ASN A 62 -9.01 9.36 10.37
CA ASN A 62 -8.42 10.57 9.81
C ASN A 62 -7.57 10.29 8.56
N ARG A 63 -6.74 9.24 8.58
CA ARG A 63 -5.73 9.00 7.54
C ARG A 63 -6.22 8.20 6.35
N THR A 64 -7.02 7.15 6.56
CA THR A 64 -7.55 6.29 5.50
C THR A 64 -8.89 6.78 4.99
N GLU A 65 -9.78 7.24 5.89
CA GLU A 65 -11.11 7.71 5.49
C GLU A 65 -11.16 9.23 5.25
N GLY A 66 -10.09 9.96 5.56
CA GLY A 66 -9.99 11.40 5.30
C GLY A 66 -10.92 12.26 6.18
N LYS A 67 -11.47 11.72 7.26
CA LYS A 67 -12.43 12.43 8.13
C LYS A 67 -11.74 13.53 8.94
N ARG A 68 -12.43 14.66 9.09
CA ARG A 68 -12.00 15.78 9.93
C ARG A 68 -12.23 15.45 11.40
N PHE A 69 -11.48 16.09 12.30
CA PHE A 69 -11.57 15.84 13.73
C PHE A 69 -12.98 16.04 14.31
N LYS A 70 -13.75 17.00 13.77
CA LYS A 70 -15.15 17.24 14.16
C LYS A 70 -16.07 16.07 13.77
N GLU A 71 -15.86 15.47 12.61
CA GLU A 71 -16.67 14.34 12.13
C GLU A 71 -16.35 13.08 12.93
N ILE A 72 -15.07 12.85 13.24
CA ILE A 72 -14.63 11.73 14.09
C ILE A 72 -15.19 11.90 15.51
N ALA A 73 -15.19 13.12 16.04
CA ALA A 73 -15.75 13.44 17.35
C ALA A 73 -17.25 13.10 17.42
N GLN A 74 -18.00 13.39 16.36
CA GLN A 74 -19.42 13.04 16.25
C GLN A 74 -19.63 11.52 16.15
N ILE A 75 -18.81 10.81 15.37
CA ILE A 75 -18.95 9.35 15.20
C ILE A 75 -18.60 8.60 16.49
N LEU A 76 -17.57 9.05 17.20
CA LEU A 76 -17.08 8.41 18.42
C LEU A 76 -17.76 8.93 19.70
N ASP A 77 -18.70 9.88 19.58
CA ASP A 77 -19.39 10.57 20.68
C ASP A 77 -18.43 11.09 21.77
N ILE A 78 -17.39 11.81 21.35
CA ILE A 78 -16.39 12.40 22.25
C ILE A 78 -16.08 13.85 21.83
N SER A 79 -15.39 14.60 22.70
CA SER A 79 -14.96 15.95 22.35
C SER A 79 -13.91 15.96 21.23
N THR A 80 -13.92 17.03 20.42
CA THR A 80 -12.90 17.27 19.38
C THR A 80 -11.48 17.27 19.95
N LYS A 81 -11.30 17.85 21.15
CA LYS A 81 -10.02 17.84 21.86
C LYS A 81 -9.56 16.42 22.23
N ALA A 82 -10.49 15.52 22.57
CA ALA A 82 -10.16 14.12 22.85
C ALA A 82 -9.70 13.39 21.58
N VAL A 83 -10.34 13.65 20.43
CA VAL A 83 -9.91 13.14 19.12
C VAL A 83 -8.52 13.66 18.77
N GLU A 84 -8.29 14.97 18.88
CA GLU A 84 -6.98 15.58 18.63
C GLU A 84 -5.90 14.92 19.49
N LYS A 85 -6.14 14.79 20.80
CA LYS A 85 -5.19 14.13 21.72
C LYS A 85 -4.88 12.69 21.29
N ARG A 86 -5.89 11.92 20.86
CA ARG A 86 -5.71 10.54 20.37
C ARG A 86 -4.89 10.49 19.08
N ILE A 87 -5.16 11.38 18.12
CA ILE A 87 -4.44 11.43 16.84
C ILE A 87 -2.99 11.89 17.04
N TYR A 88 -2.76 12.96 17.80
CA TYR A 88 -1.39 13.41 18.11
C TYR A 88 -0.61 12.37 18.92
N GLY A 89 -1.27 11.69 19.87
CA GLY A 89 -0.70 10.57 20.60
C GLY A 89 -0.29 9.42 19.68
N ALA A 90 -1.16 9.04 18.75
CA ALA A 90 -0.87 8.04 17.72
C ALA A 90 0.35 8.45 16.88
N LEU A 91 0.35 9.67 16.33
CA LEU A 91 1.45 10.18 15.51
C LEU A 91 2.79 10.18 16.26
N LYS A 92 2.81 10.56 17.54
CA LYS A 92 4.03 10.54 18.35
C LYS A 92 4.57 9.12 18.54
N LYS A 93 3.69 8.14 18.77
CA LYS A 93 4.06 6.73 18.91
C LYS A 93 4.55 6.14 17.58
N LEU A 94 3.85 6.42 16.49
CA LEU A 94 4.24 6.00 15.15
C LEU A 94 5.60 6.56 14.76
N ARG A 95 5.84 7.87 14.99
CA ARG A 95 7.15 8.48 14.76
C ARG A 95 8.22 7.81 15.60
N LYS A 96 7.99 7.57 16.90
CA LYS A 96 8.99 6.91 17.74
C LYS A 96 9.39 5.51 17.25
N GLU A 97 8.42 4.71 16.77
CA GLU A 97 8.70 3.36 16.28
C GLU A 97 9.34 3.36 14.87
N ILE A 98 9.16 4.44 14.08
CA ILE A 98 9.64 4.54 12.70
C ILE A 98 10.93 5.40 12.58
N GLU A 99 11.15 6.38 13.46
CA GLU A 99 12.36 7.23 13.53
C GLU A 99 13.58 6.50 14.12
N GLU A 100 13.43 5.29 14.67
CA GLU A 100 14.60 4.42 14.98
C GLU A 100 15.24 3.84 13.70
N ILE A 101 15.36 4.65 12.65
CA ILE A 101 16.00 4.33 11.37
C ILE A 101 17.04 5.42 11.06
#